data_AF-A0A4U0EVX4-F1
#
_entry.id   AF-A0A4U0EVX4-F1
#
_cell.length_a   1.000
_cell.length_b   1.000
_cell.length_c   1.000
_cell.angle_alpha   90.00
_cell.angle_beta   90.00
_cell.angle_gamma   90.00
#
_symmetry.space_group_name_H-M   'P 1'
#
loop_
_entity.id
_entity.type
_entity.pdbx_description
1 polymer ?
#
loop_
_entity_poly.entity_id
_entity_poly.type
_entity_poly.pdbx_seq_one_letter_code
_entity_poly.pdbx_strand_id
1 'polypeptide(L)'
;MIKENLNSILIGIISSILASILIYFIVPLLRKLGKKIVLKISERNKKFREKIISRMARKQSTHLKDIYLLTLMNVIIVVAIIMIIGENLDFSTNYFSETTEIVFLFSIMFILYVGFLFRMFTTELIVDRIRKFEFEITMLDVHLNKKEIKLFKSEWVKMKTENDYSKLNNKIYKLLAKYEC
;
A
#
# COMPACT_ATOMS: atom_id res chain seq x y z
N MET A 1 -59.92 11.14 -13.86
CA MET A 1 -59.80 11.60 -12.45
C MET A 1 -59.71 10.48 -11.41
N ILE A 2 -60.78 9.75 -11.03
CA ILE A 2 -60.68 8.71 -9.95
C ILE A 2 -59.76 7.53 -10.34
N LYS A 3 -59.82 7.07 -11.59
CA LYS A 3 -58.94 5.99 -12.11
C LYS A 3 -57.45 6.36 -12.16
N GLU A 4 -57.13 7.64 -12.42
CA GLU A 4 -55.73 8.10 -12.47
C GLU A 4 -55.11 8.17 -11.07
N ASN A 5 -55.89 8.60 -10.07
CA ASN A 5 -55.47 8.59 -8.67
C ASN A 5 -55.20 7.17 -8.16
N LEU A 6 -56.05 6.20 -8.53
CA LEU A 6 -55.87 4.79 -8.18
C LEU A 6 -54.59 4.20 -8.79
N ASN A 7 -54.29 4.51 -10.05
CA ASN A 7 -53.06 4.05 -10.69
C ASN A 7 -51.81 4.64 -10.04
N SER A 8 -51.83 5.93 -9.66
CA SER A 8 -50.71 6.58 -8.97
C SER A 8 -50.44 5.94 -7.60
N ILE A 9 -51.49 5.67 -6.82
CA ILE A 9 -51.37 4.99 -5.51
C ILE A 9 -50.82 3.57 -5.68
N LEU A 10 -51.28 2.84 -6.70
CA LEU A 10 -50.86 1.47 -6.96
C LEU A 10 -49.38 1.39 -7.40
N ILE A 11 -48.91 2.34 -8.21
CA ILE A 11 -47.49 2.49 -8.57
C ILE A 11 -46.65 2.82 -7.33
N GLY A 12 -47.15 3.71 -6.45
CA GLY A 12 -46.49 4.05 -5.18
C GLY A 12 -46.29 2.84 -4.27
N ILE A 13 -47.32 2.00 -4.13
CA ILE A 13 -47.25 0.76 -3.33
C ILE A 13 -46.27 -0.25 -3.95
N ILE A 14 -46.36 -0.49 -5.26
CA ILE A 14 -45.47 -1.43 -5.97
C ILE A 14 -44.01 -0.98 -5.87
N SER A 15 -43.73 0.33 -6.06
CA SER A 15 -42.38 0.88 -5.95
C SER A 15 -41.79 0.74 -4.55
N SER A 16 -42.62 0.89 -3.51
CA SER A 16 -42.21 0.76 -2.10
C SER A 16 -41.92 -0.70 -1.73
N ILE A 17 -42.72 -1.65 -2.25
CA ILE A 17 -42.49 -3.09 -2.09
C ILE A 17 -41.19 -3.49 -2.82
N LEU A 18 -41.00 -3.05 -4.06
CA LEU A 18 -39.79 -3.33 -4.83
C LEU A 18 -38.54 -2.75 -4.16
N ALA A 19 -38.60 -1.51 -3.64
CA ALA A 19 -37.50 -0.91 -2.89
C ALA A 19 -37.18 -1.70 -1.61
N SER A 20 -38.20 -2.15 -0.88
CA SER A 20 -38.03 -2.94 0.34
C SER A 20 -37.41 -4.31 0.06
N ILE A 21 -37.83 -4.98 -1.02
CA ILE A 21 -37.23 -6.23 -1.50
C ILE A 21 -35.78 -5.99 -1.94
N LEU A 22 -35.51 -4.93 -2.72
CA LEU A 22 -34.16 -4.56 -3.12
C LEU A 22 -33.26 -4.37 -1.91
N ILE A 23 -33.69 -3.58 -0.92
CA ILE A 23 -32.91 -3.31 0.30
C ILE A 23 -32.68 -4.61 1.08
N TYR A 24 -33.71 -5.44 1.24
CA TYR A 24 -33.64 -6.70 1.98
C TYR A 24 -32.67 -7.72 1.35
N PHE A 25 -32.57 -7.77 0.02
CA PHE A 25 -31.66 -8.70 -0.67
C PHE A 25 -30.27 -8.12 -0.96
N ILE A 26 -30.18 -6.85 -1.36
CA ILE A 26 -28.93 -6.21 -1.79
C ILE A 26 -28.05 -5.85 -0.58
N VAL A 27 -28.62 -5.34 0.52
CA VAL A 27 -27.82 -4.93 1.69
C VAL A 27 -27.07 -6.11 2.31
N PRO A 28 -27.67 -7.29 2.54
CA PRO A 28 -26.92 -8.47 2.99
C PRO A 28 -25.87 -8.95 1.98
N LEU A 29 -26.18 -8.88 0.69
CA LEU A 29 -25.24 -9.26 -0.37
C LEU A 29 -24.00 -8.34 -0.38
N LEU A 30 -24.21 -7.02 -0.31
CA LEU A 30 -23.15 -6.02 -0.21
C LEU A 30 -22.34 -6.19 1.08
N ARG A 31 -22.99 -6.48 2.22
CA ARG A 31 -22.27 -6.80 3.47
C ARG A 31 -21.40 -8.04 3.33
N LYS A 32 -21.89 -9.09 2.66
CA LYS A 32 -21.15 -10.34 2.44
C LYS A 32 -19.95 -10.13 1.50
N LEU A 33 -20.14 -9.36 0.42
CA LEU A 33 -19.08 -8.98 -0.51
C LEU A 33 -18.05 -8.07 0.17
N GLY A 34 -18.50 -7.06 0.92
CA GLY A 34 -17.65 -6.16 1.70
C GLY A 34 -16.77 -6.92 2.70
N LYS A 35 -17.33 -7.85 3.47
CA LYS A 35 -16.56 -8.71 4.38
C LYS A 35 -15.48 -9.52 3.65
N LYS A 36 -15.80 -10.11 2.48
CA LYS A 36 -14.81 -10.84 1.66
C LYS A 36 -13.70 -9.93 1.15
N ILE A 37 -14.03 -8.72 0.72
CA ILE A 37 -13.05 -7.73 0.24
C ILE A 37 -12.13 -7.32 1.39
N VAL A 38 -12.68 -6.98 2.55
CA VAL A 38 -11.91 -6.59 3.74
C VAL A 38 -10.97 -7.72 4.19
N LEU A 39 -11.45 -8.98 4.20
CA LEU A 39 -10.60 -10.13 4.53
C LEU A 39 -9.44 -10.29 3.53
N LYS A 40 -9.70 -10.20 2.22
CA LYS A 40 -8.64 -10.26 1.20
C LYS A 40 -7.63 -9.13 1.32
N ILE A 41 -8.08 -7.91 1.64
CA ILE A 41 -7.19 -6.77 1.88
C ILE A 41 -6.34 -7.01 3.13
N SER A 42 -6.95 -7.50 4.21
CA SER A 42 -6.27 -7.84 5.46
C SER A 42 -5.19 -8.90 5.25
N GLU A 43 -5.49 -9.97 4.52
CA GLU A 43 -4.52 -11.01 4.17
C GLU A 43 -3.38 -10.49 3.30
N ARG A 44 -3.68 -9.64 2.31
CA ARG A 44 -2.65 -8.98 1.48
C ARG A 44 -1.75 -8.07 2.32
N ASN A 45 -2.33 -7.30 3.25
CA ASN A 45 -1.58 -6.46 4.17
C ASN A 45 -0.68 -7.30 5.10
N LYS A 46 -1.18 -8.43 5.61
CA LYS A 46 -0.37 -9.33 6.43
C LYS A 46 0.82 -9.88 5.63
N LYS A 47 0.59 -10.41 4.43
CA LYS A 47 1.66 -10.89 3.53
C LYS A 47 2.64 -9.79 3.16
N PHE A 48 2.15 -8.56 2.96
CA PHE A 48 2.99 -7.40 2.69
C PHE A 48 3.91 -7.07 3.87
N ARG A 49 3.38 -7.04 5.11
CA ARG A 49 4.19 -6.84 6.33
C ARG A 49 5.27 -7.91 6.51
N GLU A 50 4.92 -9.18 6.32
CA GLU A 50 5.88 -10.30 6.39
C GLU A 50 6.99 -10.16 5.32
N LYS A 51 6.63 -9.69 4.12
CA LYS A 51 7.59 -9.41 3.05
C LYS A 51 8.53 -8.24 3.39
N ILE A 52 8.04 -7.20 4.06
CA ILE A 52 8.89 -6.11 4.56
C ILE A 52 9.87 -6.66 5.61
N ILE A 53 9.39 -7.44 6.57
CA ILE A 53 10.22 -8.00 7.65
C ILE A 53 11.32 -8.89 7.11
N SER A 54 10.98 -9.79 6.20
CA SER A 54 11.99 -10.64 5.56
C SER A 54 13.01 -9.86 4.72
N ARG A 55 12.63 -8.70 4.15
CA ARG A 55 13.58 -7.80 3.45
C ARG A 55 14.50 -7.08 4.43
N MET A 56 13.97 -6.58 5.55
CA MET A 56 14.77 -5.99 6.64
C MET A 56 15.82 -6.98 7.16
N ALA A 57 15.38 -8.21 7.46
CA ALA A 57 16.22 -9.30 7.94
C ALA A 57 17.43 -9.59 7.02
N ARG A 58 17.21 -9.51 5.70
CA ARG A 58 18.23 -9.81 4.68
C ARG A 58 19.07 -8.61 4.25
N LYS A 59 18.84 -7.42 4.83
CA LYS A 59 19.47 -6.16 4.40
C LYS A 59 19.36 -5.90 2.89
N GLN A 60 18.30 -6.40 2.26
CA GLN A 60 18.07 -6.20 0.83
C GLN A 60 17.42 -4.84 0.64
N SER A 61 18.22 -3.80 0.38
CA SER A 61 17.69 -2.53 -0.08
C SER A 61 17.32 -2.64 -1.57
N THR A 62 16.12 -2.17 -1.92
CA THR A 62 15.60 -2.24 -3.28
C THR A 62 15.99 -1.03 -4.14
N HIS A 63 17.09 -0.33 -3.81
CA HIS A 63 17.48 0.92 -4.45
C HIS A 63 17.55 0.82 -5.99
N LEU A 64 18.07 -0.30 -6.53
CA LEU A 64 18.10 -0.52 -7.99
C LEU A 64 16.70 -0.49 -8.62
N LYS A 65 15.72 -1.13 -7.99
CA LYS A 65 14.34 -1.13 -8.48
C LYS A 65 13.65 0.22 -8.26
N ASP A 66 14.13 1.05 -7.33
CA ASP A 66 13.61 2.41 -7.11
C ASP A 66 14.12 3.34 -8.22
N ILE A 67 15.39 3.18 -8.63
CA ILE A 67 15.99 3.86 -9.79
C ILE A 67 15.23 3.51 -11.07
N TYR A 68 14.96 2.23 -11.35
CA TYR A 68 14.20 1.85 -12.56
C TYR A 68 12.78 2.45 -12.59
N LEU A 69 12.12 2.55 -11.43
CA LEU A 69 10.79 3.15 -11.33
C LEU A 69 10.85 4.67 -11.57
N LEU A 70 11.85 5.34 -11.01
CA LEU A 70 12.09 6.76 -11.23
C LEU A 70 12.42 7.05 -12.69
N THR A 71 13.27 6.23 -13.33
CA THR A 71 13.59 6.34 -14.76
C THR A 71 12.34 6.15 -15.61
N LEU A 72 11.49 5.16 -15.31
CA LEU A 72 10.22 4.96 -16.00
C LEU A 72 9.30 6.18 -15.87
N MET A 73 9.21 6.77 -14.67
CA MET A 73 8.43 7.99 -14.45
C MET A 73 8.98 9.16 -15.27
N ASN A 74 10.30 9.35 -15.31
CA ASN A 74 10.93 10.39 -16.13
C ASN A 74 10.64 10.21 -17.62
N VAL A 75 10.67 8.97 -18.13
CA VAL A 75 10.33 8.67 -19.53
C VAL A 75 8.89 9.08 -19.83
N ILE A 76 7.93 8.75 -18.95
CA ILE A 76 6.52 9.11 -19.14
C ILE A 76 6.32 10.63 -19.08
N ILE A 77 7.03 11.34 -18.19
CA ILE A 77 7.01 12.81 -18.14
C ILE A 77 7.50 13.40 -19.46
N VAL A 78 8.62 12.88 -19.99
CA VAL A 78 9.18 13.34 -21.26
C VAL A 78 8.20 13.09 -22.41
N VAL A 79 7.56 11.92 -22.47
CA VAL A 79 6.53 11.62 -23.48
C VAL A 79 5.34 12.58 -23.37
N ALA A 80 4.86 12.85 -22.15
CA ALA A 80 3.75 13.79 -21.92
C ALA A 80 4.12 15.22 -22.35
N ILE A 81 5.34 15.68 -22.07
CA ILE A 81 5.83 16.99 -22.52
C ILE A 81 5.91 17.04 -24.05
N ILE A 82 6.42 16.00 -24.70
CA ILE A 82 6.50 15.92 -26.17
C ILE A 82 5.10 15.97 -26.80
N MET A 83 4.12 15.26 -26.23
CA MET A 83 2.73 15.29 -26.70
C MET A 83 2.14 16.70 -26.57
N ILE A 84 2.31 17.36 -25.42
CA ILE A 84 1.85 18.75 -25.21
C ILE A 84 2.52 19.73 -26.18
N ILE A 85 3.83 19.59 -26.44
CA ILE A 85 4.55 20.46 -27.38
C ILE A 85 4.09 20.19 -28.82
N GLY A 86 3.93 18.92 -29.21
CA GLY A 86 3.45 18.53 -30.54
C GLY A 86 2.04 19.05 -30.82
N GLU A 87 1.14 18.97 -29.84
CA GLU A 87 -0.22 19.52 -29.93
C GLU A 87 -0.23 21.04 -30.09
N ASN A 88 0.68 21.77 -29.42
CA ASN A 88 0.78 23.22 -29.59
C ASN A 88 1.37 23.65 -30.95
N LEU A 89 1.94 22.71 -31.71
CA LEU A 89 2.48 22.94 -33.05
C LEU A 89 1.48 22.59 -34.16
N ASP A 90 0.53 21.68 -33.92
CA ASP A 90 -0.54 21.30 -34.86
C ASP A 90 -1.87 22.02 -34.51
N PHE A 91 -2.13 23.17 -35.16
CA PHE A 91 -3.31 24.02 -34.94
C PHE A 91 -4.66 23.50 -35.50
N SER A 92 -4.81 22.19 -35.78
CA SER A 92 -6.06 21.65 -36.36
C SER A 92 -6.66 20.47 -35.58
N THR A 93 -7.70 20.80 -34.80
CA THR A 93 -8.94 20.02 -34.58
C THR A 93 -8.84 18.58 -34.04
N ASN A 94 -8.93 18.38 -32.71
CA ASN A 94 -9.91 17.51 -32.02
C ASN A 94 -9.82 17.58 -30.48
N TYR A 95 -10.25 18.71 -29.90
CA TYR A 95 -10.20 18.99 -28.45
C TYR A 95 -10.83 17.93 -27.51
N PHE A 96 -11.75 17.08 -27.98
CA PHE A 96 -12.49 16.13 -27.12
C PHE A 96 -11.78 14.77 -26.94
N SER A 97 -10.99 14.29 -27.91
CA SER A 97 -10.16 13.09 -27.73
C SER A 97 -8.84 13.41 -27.02
N GLU A 98 -8.30 14.59 -27.26
CA GLU A 98 -7.02 15.07 -26.70
C GLU A 98 -7.11 15.30 -25.18
N THR A 99 -8.20 15.91 -24.70
CA THR A 99 -8.43 16.09 -23.25
C THR A 99 -8.53 14.76 -22.50
N THR A 100 -9.06 13.71 -23.12
CA THR A 100 -9.10 12.38 -22.49
C THR A 100 -7.73 11.71 -22.42
N GLU A 101 -6.85 11.92 -23.41
CA GLU A 101 -5.49 11.36 -23.42
C GLU A 101 -4.58 12.03 -22.37
N ILE A 102 -4.65 13.36 -22.27
CA ILE A 102 -3.92 14.12 -21.23
C ILE A 102 -4.38 13.71 -19.84
N VAL A 103 -5.70 13.60 -19.61
CA VAL A 103 -6.25 13.15 -18.31
C VAL A 103 -5.83 11.72 -18.00
N PHE A 104 -5.78 10.84 -19.00
CA PHE A 104 -5.32 9.46 -18.84
C PHE A 104 -3.83 9.39 -18.47
N LEU A 105 -2.97 10.12 -19.18
CA LEU A 105 -1.53 10.22 -18.88
C LEU A 105 -1.30 10.81 -17.49
N PHE A 106 -2.01 11.87 -17.12
CA PHE A 106 -1.92 12.47 -15.80
C PHE A 106 -2.37 11.49 -14.70
N SER A 107 -3.44 10.72 -14.94
CA SER A 107 -3.92 9.69 -14.01
C SER A 107 -2.89 8.58 -13.82
N ILE A 108 -2.24 8.12 -14.90
CA ILE A 108 -1.15 7.13 -14.82
C ILE A 108 0.04 7.71 -14.06
N MET A 109 0.45 8.93 -14.37
CA MET A 109 1.55 9.63 -13.69
C MET A 109 1.28 9.75 -12.19
N PHE A 110 0.06 10.14 -11.82
CA PHE A 110 -0.35 10.24 -10.42
C PHE A 110 -0.28 8.89 -9.71
N ILE A 111 -0.78 7.81 -10.32
CA ILE A 111 -0.71 6.45 -9.74
C ILE A 111 0.75 6.00 -9.57
N LEU A 112 1.60 6.25 -10.57
CA LEU A 112 3.02 5.92 -10.51
C LEU A 112 3.74 6.72 -9.42
N TYR A 113 3.41 8.01 -9.29
CA TYR A 113 3.96 8.88 -8.26
C TYR A 113 3.56 8.45 -6.85
N VAL A 114 2.27 8.18 -6.61
CA VAL A 114 1.79 7.63 -5.34
C VAL A 114 2.45 6.29 -5.05
N GLY A 115 2.60 5.42 -6.05
CA GLY A 115 3.31 4.15 -5.93
C GLY A 115 4.79 4.32 -5.56
N PHE A 116 5.47 5.30 -6.16
CA PHE A 116 6.85 5.64 -5.85
C PHE A 116 7.00 6.18 -4.42
N LEU A 117 6.15 7.12 -4.01
CA LEU A 117 6.14 7.66 -2.65
C LEU A 117 5.93 6.55 -1.62
N PHE A 118 4.89 5.72 -1.80
CA PHE A 118 4.60 4.61 -0.89
C PHE A 118 5.80 3.66 -0.75
N ARG A 119 6.52 3.44 -1.85
CA ARG A 119 7.70 2.60 -1.89
C ARG A 119 8.91 3.24 -1.21
N MET A 120 9.14 4.53 -1.43
CA MET A 120 10.18 5.31 -0.73
C MET A 120 9.97 5.27 0.79
N PHE A 121 8.75 5.59 1.24
CA PHE A 121 8.37 5.49 2.67
C PHE A 121 8.62 4.09 3.23
N THR A 122 8.24 3.05 2.48
CA THR A 122 8.47 1.67 2.91
C THR A 122 9.96 1.35 3.01
N THR A 123 10.77 1.78 2.05
CA THR A 123 12.23 1.58 2.07
C THR A 123 12.89 2.31 3.24
N GLU A 124 12.49 3.54 3.51
CA GLU A 124 12.99 4.33 4.64
C GLU A 124 12.68 3.65 5.98
N LEU A 125 11.43 3.20 6.18
CA LEU A 125 11.04 2.43 7.37
C LEU A 125 11.86 1.14 7.55
N ILE A 126 12.23 0.46 6.46
CA ILE A 126 13.11 -0.72 6.49
C ILE A 126 14.51 -0.31 6.94
N VAL A 127 15.08 0.74 6.35
CA VAL A 127 16.43 1.22 6.65
C VAL A 127 16.53 1.67 8.11
N ASP A 128 15.57 2.43 8.61
CA ASP A 128 15.55 2.90 9.99
C ASP A 128 15.48 1.76 11.00
N ARG A 129 14.67 0.73 10.71
CA ARG A 129 14.61 -0.46 11.57
C ARG A 129 15.92 -1.26 11.55
N ILE A 130 16.60 -1.35 10.41
CA ILE A 130 17.93 -1.98 10.33
C ILE A 130 18.92 -1.18 11.18
N ARG A 131 18.97 0.15 11.01
CA ARG A 131 19.86 1.03 11.77
C ARG A 131 19.61 0.93 13.26
N LYS A 132 18.34 0.94 13.69
CA LYS A 132 17.97 0.80 15.09
C LYS A 132 18.47 -0.52 15.68
N PHE A 133 18.28 -1.63 14.97
CA PHE A 133 18.78 -2.92 15.41
C PHE A 133 20.32 -2.96 15.49
N GLU A 134 21.01 -2.41 14.49
CA GLU A 134 22.48 -2.34 14.53
C GLU A 134 22.98 -1.51 15.72
N PHE A 135 22.31 -0.40 16.02
CA PHE A 135 22.60 0.43 17.18
C PHE A 135 22.37 -0.32 18.51
N GLU A 136 21.20 -0.94 18.68
CA GLU A 136 20.85 -1.71 19.89
C GLU A 136 21.84 -2.87 20.13
N ILE A 137 22.23 -3.57 19.06
CA ILE A 137 23.23 -4.64 19.14
C ILE A 137 24.62 -4.11 19.47
N THR A 138 24.98 -2.93 18.97
CA THR A 138 26.29 -2.30 19.28
C THR A 138 26.36 -1.91 20.76
N MET A 139 25.27 -1.38 21.32
CA MET A 139 25.19 -1.10 22.77
C MET A 139 25.36 -2.38 23.61
N LEU A 140 24.74 -3.48 23.18
CA LEU A 140 24.86 -4.76 23.87
C LEU A 140 26.23 -5.44 23.69
N ASP A 141 26.98 -5.13 22.62
CA ASP A 141 28.31 -5.73 22.34
C ASP A 141 29.34 -5.41 23.44
N VAL A 142 29.13 -4.32 24.19
CA VAL A 142 29.97 -3.94 25.34
C VAL A 142 29.75 -4.87 26.54
N HIS A 143 28.55 -5.45 26.67
CA HIS A 143 28.12 -6.21 27.85
C HIS A 143 27.97 -7.72 27.62
N LEU A 144 27.83 -8.13 26.35
CA LEU A 144 27.57 -9.51 25.97
C LEU A 144 28.79 -10.16 25.31
N ASN A 145 28.84 -11.49 25.33
CA ASN A 145 29.89 -12.21 24.62
C ASN A 145 29.59 -12.22 23.10
N LYS A 146 30.65 -12.25 22.27
CA LYS A 146 30.57 -12.35 20.81
C LYS A 146 29.66 -13.49 20.32
N LYS A 147 29.56 -14.60 21.08
CA LYS A 147 28.65 -15.72 20.77
C LYS A 147 27.18 -15.31 20.85
N GLU A 148 26.79 -14.52 21.85
CA GLU A 148 25.42 -14.05 22.05
C GLU A 148 25.04 -13.00 21.00
N ILE A 149 25.94 -12.07 20.72
CA ILE A 149 25.77 -11.08 19.64
C ILE A 149 25.60 -11.76 18.28
N LYS A 150 26.36 -12.82 18.01
CA LYS A 150 26.21 -13.64 16.80
C LYS A 150 24.85 -14.34 16.76
N LEU A 151 24.33 -14.79 17.90
CA LEU A 151 22.99 -15.40 18.00
C LEU A 151 21.91 -14.37 17.62
N PHE A 152 21.94 -13.16 18.17
CA PHE A 152 20.98 -12.10 17.83
C PHE A 152 21.02 -11.73 16.35
N LYS A 153 22.22 -11.58 15.78
CA LYS A 153 22.38 -11.35 14.33
C LYS A 153 21.83 -12.53 13.50
N SER A 154 21.97 -13.77 13.97
CA SER A 154 21.40 -14.94 13.31
C SER A 154 19.87 -14.98 13.39
N GLU A 155 19.30 -14.67 14.55
CA GLU A 155 17.85 -14.56 14.75
C GLU A 155 17.26 -13.47 13.84
N TRP A 156 17.93 -12.31 13.74
CA TRP A 156 17.54 -11.22 12.84
C TRP A 156 17.42 -11.67 11.39
N VAL A 157 18.44 -12.34 10.85
CA VAL A 157 18.46 -12.80 9.45
C VAL A 157 17.37 -13.85 9.17
N LYS A 158 16.96 -14.60 10.20
CA LYS A 158 15.96 -15.67 10.08
C LYS A 158 14.52 -15.18 10.24
N MET A 159 14.28 -13.92 10.59
CA MET A 159 12.93 -13.39 10.79
C MET A 159 12.10 -13.45 9.50
N LYS A 160 10.88 -13.96 9.61
CA LYS A 160 9.91 -14.02 8.51
C LYS A 160 8.61 -13.31 8.85
N THR A 161 8.28 -13.21 10.13
CA THR A 161 6.99 -12.71 10.61
C THR A 161 7.15 -11.56 11.59
N GLU A 162 6.05 -10.82 11.78
CA GLU A 162 5.94 -9.75 12.78
C GLU A 162 6.12 -10.27 14.21
N ASN A 163 5.71 -11.52 14.45
CA ASN A 163 5.93 -12.18 15.72
C ASN A 163 7.41 -12.46 15.99
N ASP A 164 8.17 -12.89 14.97
CA ASP A 164 9.63 -13.11 15.11
C ASP A 164 10.34 -11.81 15.47
N TYR A 165 9.98 -10.73 14.77
CA TYR A 165 10.49 -9.39 15.06
C TYR A 165 10.16 -8.95 16.49
N SER A 166 8.90 -9.06 16.90
CA SER A 166 8.48 -8.69 18.26
C SER A 166 9.20 -9.51 19.33
N LYS A 167 9.36 -10.82 19.14
CA LYS A 167 10.11 -11.68 20.07
C LYS A 167 11.57 -11.27 20.18
N LEU A 168 12.24 -11.03 19.05
CA LEU A 168 13.64 -10.62 19.03
C LEU A 168 13.81 -9.25 19.73
N ASN A 169 12.98 -8.27 19.36
CA ASN A 169 13.03 -6.94 19.98
C ASN A 169 12.78 -7.01 21.49
N ASN A 170 11.79 -7.80 21.94
CA ASN A 170 11.52 -7.96 23.35
C ASN A 170 12.69 -8.60 24.12
N LYS A 171 13.43 -9.54 23.50
CA LYS A 171 14.66 -10.07 24.11
C LYS A 171 15.73 -8.99 24.24
N ILE A 172 15.94 -8.21 23.17
CA ILE A 172 16.92 -7.11 23.13
C ILE A 172 16.57 -6.05 24.18
N TYR A 173 15.31 -5.60 24.25
CA TYR A 173 14.87 -4.62 25.24
C TYR A 173 15.01 -5.11 26.68
N LYS A 174 14.72 -6.38 26.96
CA LYS A 174 14.95 -6.95 28.29
C LYS A 174 16.42 -6.96 28.69
N LEU A 175 17.32 -7.17 27.73
CA LEU A 175 18.76 -7.13 27.98
C LEU A 175 19.25 -5.70 28.11
N LEU A 176 18.81 -4.78 27.24
CA LEU A 176 19.12 -3.36 27.36
C LEU A 176 18.68 -2.83 28.74
N ALA A 177 17.43 -3.08 29.16
CA ALA A 177 16.94 -2.70 30.49
C ALA A 177 17.69 -3.37 31.66
N LYS A 178 18.38 -4.50 31.42
CA LYS A 178 19.23 -5.17 32.42
C LYS A 178 20.63 -4.54 32.51
N TYR A 179 21.09 -3.92 31.43
CA TYR A 179 22.43 -3.34 31.30
C TYR A 179 22.44 -1.80 31.30
N GLU A 180 21.27 -1.15 31.22
CA GLU A 180 21.01 0.22 31.69
C GLU A 180 21.38 0.30 33.19
N CYS A 181 22.28 1.17 33.71
CA CYS A 181 22.73 2.51 33.30
C CYS A 181 21.58 3.49 33.03
#